data_AF-S8BYV5-F1
#
_entry.id   AF-S8BYV5-F1
#
_cell.length_a   1.000
_cell.length_b   1.000
_cell.length_c   1.000
_cell.angle_alpha   90.00
_cell.angle_beta   90.00
_cell.angle_gamma   90.00
#
_symmetry.space_group_name_H-M   'P 1'
#
loop_
_entity.id
_entity.type
_entity.pdbx_description
1 polymer ?
#
loop_
_entity_poly.entity_id
_entity_poly.type
_entity_poly.pdbx_seq_one_letter_code
_entity_poly.pdbx_strand_id
1 'polypeptide(L)'
;MNSTILDLSPIFQPSDTLFPTGDNTRDQQRRYSETSIGWEKAYSTDVPALSQNQQESVIIKVLLQPEYLSPVVARADIISDSSEAEVDYSNNDLGFIGNFSGFRVSRRLVVRIIPRNSKKDNAVDESIWVFQRLQRNDSDEIIIVIVPHIFDTSANWPFYFPNTRAIAIEASASILSIHHLIMTEHQSEPSFRCPSGTTDQSVNEIDCGRTQRMLKKILELLKKRFESPHYIKRVHHDTIVSREKYQNMYQTIKAKHADRLCQIFASNGYEGKGCREVDKIFEELGIASFCICLWEDMYGLRNPNQISLTGTEGSRKLDGNFVGFVDLGCGSGVLTDVLLQEGWSGYGFDARRRKVWRSFDENTQSYLVESIMMPYLIGGDQHQTKTPVPVQNTMSNQRHSVEQASSSFLSPFYTVPGSTQVYHEGTFPDGTFLICNHGDELTAWAPLLASLSRSPFIILPCCSFNLAGRRFRADLQRQHLSHIAKERKESKRSTYQSFIDYIEELCIEMGFAVSKEWLRIPSTRNLAIIGRGTKSIPRKKHILEELVQQVILREGGEGWKATIEKTKEKSSHYRDEHRKPQDTDRRN
;
A
#
# COMPACT_ATOMS: atom_id res chain seq x y z
N MET A 1 50.93 -5.74 7.02
CA MET A 1 50.86 -4.29 6.80
C MET A 1 49.41 -3.88 7.03
N ASN A 2 49.13 -3.32 8.21
CA ASN A 2 47.79 -2.94 8.64
C ASN A 2 47.32 -1.75 7.80
N SER A 3 46.24 -1.92 7.04
CA SER A 3 45.53 -0.79 6.47
C SER A 3 44.96 0.03 7.62
N THR A 4 45.48 1.24 7.77
CA THR A 4 45.06 2.22 8.77
C THR A 4 43.55 2.43 8.63
N ILE A 5 42.81 2.05 9.66
CA ILE A 5 41.37 2.30 9.80
C ILE A 5 41.22 3.83 9.85
N LEU A 6 40.90 4.47 8.73
CA LEU A 6 40.68 5.91 8.67
C LEU A 6 39.45 6.27 9.53
N ASP A 7 39.70 6.76 10.73
CA ASP A 7 38.74 7.42 11.62
C ASP A 7 38.46 8.83 11.06
N LEU A 8 37.20 9.29 11.08
CA LEU A 8 36.82 10.64 10.64
C LEU A 8 37.17 11.73 11.67
N SER A 9 37.44 11.36 12.92
CA SER A 9 37.76 12.28 14.02
C SER A 9 38.87 13.30 13.70
N PRO A 10 40.00 12.93 13.07
CA PRO A 10 41.09 13.88 12.81
C PRO A 10 40.74 14.99 11.82
N ILE A 11 39.72 14.79 10.99
CA ILE A 11 39.27 15.75 9.98
C ILE A 11 37.96 16.43 10.36
N PHE A 12 37.28 16.00 11.42
CA PHE A 12 36.00 16.56 11.85
C PHE A 12 36.18 17.88 12.62
N GLN A 13 35.39 18.88 12.26
CA GLN A 13 35.36 20.21 12.85
C GLN A 13 33.96 20.44 13.44
N PRO A 14 33.72 20.16 14.73
CA PRO A 14 32.39 20.22 15.33
C PRO A 14 31.81 21.65 15.29
N SER A 15 30.50 21.74 15.11
CA SER A 15 29.73 22.99 15.21
C SER A 15 29.29 23.24 16.66
N ASP A 16 29.09 24.51 17.02
CA ASP A 16 28.56 24.90 18.34
C ASP A 16 27.14 24.33 18.59
N THR A 17 26.38 24.08 17.52
CA THR A 17 25.04 23.46 17.53
C THR A 17 25.02 21.98 17.91
N LEU A 18 26.19 21.32 17.96
CA LEU A 18 26.30 19.93 18.36
C LEU A 18 25.91 19.72 19.83
N PHE A 19 26.04 20.76 20.65
CA PHE A 19 25.65 20.79 22.04
C PHE A 19 24.31 21.54 22.20
N PRO A 20 23.29 20.95 22.84
CA PRO A 20 22.01 21.63 23.02
C PRO A 20 22.18 22.87 23.90
N THR A 21 21.83 24.05 23.38
CA THR A 21 21.72 25.28 24.17
C THR A 21 20.41 25.26 24.98
N GLY A 22 20.39 24.50 26.08
CA GLY A 22 19.21 24.36 26.95
C GLY A 22 19.48 24.83 28.38
N ASP A 23 19.18 26.10 28.65
CA ASP A 23 19.28 26.80 29.95
C ASP A 23 20.69 26.96 30.53
N ASN A 24 21.13 28.23 30.60
CA ASN A 24 22.45 28.73 31.05
C ASN A 24 22.78 28.40 32.52
N THR A 25 22.91 27.11 32.85
CA THR A 25 23.42 26.67 34.14
C THR A 25 24.92 26.37 34.00
N ARG A 26 25.73 26.94 34.90
CA ARG A 26 27.20 26.77 34.93
C ARG A 26 27.64 25.30 34.93
N ASP A 27 26.78 24.39 35.40
CA ASP A 27 27.02 22.95 35.44
C ASP A 27 26.88 22.24 34.08
N GLN A 28 26.08 22.76 33.16
CA GLN A 28 26.03 22.23 31.79
C GLN A 28 27.25 22.67 30.98
N GLN A 29 27.66 23.94 31.10
CA GLN A 29 28.88 24.45 30.45
C GLN A 29 30.13 23.68 30.87
N ARG A 30 30.22 23.26 32.15
CA ARG A 30 31.30 22.39 32.63
C ARG A 30 31.24 20.98 32.03
N ARG A 31 30.06 20.35 31.97
CA ARG A 31 29.90 19.04 31.32
C ARG A 31 30.29 19.07 29.84
N TYR A 32 29.97 20.15 29.12
CA TYR A 32 30.34 20.31 27.71
C TYR A 32 31.85 20.50 27.51
N SER A 33 32.54 21.18 28.41
CA SER A 33 34.01 21.32 28.35
C SER A 33 34.79 20.02 28.60
N GLU A 34 34.13 19.00 29.14
CA GLU A 34 34.72 17.70 29.53
C GLU A 34 34.19 16.54 28.65
N THR A 35 33.44 16.83 27.58
CA THR A 35 32.93 15.79 26.66
C THR A 35 33.87 15.63 25.48
N SER A 36 34.44 14.43 25.30
CA SER A 36 35.20 14.12 24.10
C SER A 36 34.26 13.65 22.99
N ILE A 37 34.40 14.25 21.80
CA ILE A 37 33.63 13.92 20.60
C ILE A 37 34.56 13.22 19.61
N GLY A 38 34.15 12.05 19.15
CA GLY A 38 34.87 11.29 18.14
C GLY A 38 33.91 10.53 17.24
N TRP A 39 34.38 10.20 16.04
CA TRP A 39 33.75 9.24 15.15
C TRP A 39 34.37 7.87 15.37
N GLU A 40 33.56 6.82 15.40
CA GLU A 40 34.07 5.45 15.39
C GLU A 40 33.57 4.72 14.14
N LYS A 41 34.50 4.14 13.39
CA LYS A 41 34.19 3.27 12.26
C LYS A 41 33.61 1.96 12.75
N ALA A 42 32.32 1.75 12.51
CA ALA A 42 31.63 0.52 12.91
C ALA A 42 31.93 -0.64 11.94
N TYR A 43 31.82 -0.40 10.63
CA TYR A 43 32.02 -1.43 9.61
C TYR A 43 32.57 -0.84 8.30
N SER A 44 33.25 -1.67 7.52
CA SER A 44 33.68 -1.36 6.15
C SER A 44 33.56 -2.56 5.22
N THR A 45 33.40 -2.31 3.93
CA THR A 45 33.37 -3.37 2.90
C THR A 45 33.84 -2.85 1.55
N ASP A 46 34.38 -3.75 0.74
CA ASP A 46 34.75 -3.45 -0.63
C ASP A 46 33.50 -3.32 -1.52
N VAL A 47 33.53 -2.34 -2.41
CA VAL A 47 32.49 -2.01 -3.38
C VAL A 47 33.13 -1.63 -4.73
N PRO A 48 32.42 -1.73 -5.86
CA PRO A 48 32.91 -1.18 -7.12
C PRO A 48 33.19 0.32 -7.02
N ALA A 49 34.26 0.77 -7.68
CA ALA A 49 34.57 2.18 -7.80
C ALA A 49 33.51 2.88 -8.68
N LEU A 50 32.91 3.94 -8.13
CA LEU A 50 31.89 4.76 -8.76
C LEU A 50 32.29 6.23 -8.61
N SER A 51 31.86 7.09 -9.54
CA SER A 51 32.10 8.54 -9.43
C SER A 51 31.32 9.15 -8.26
N GLN A 52 31.74 10.32 -7.76
CA GLN A 52 31.06 11.01 -6.64
C GLN A 52 29.53 11.11 -6.83
N ASN A 53 29.08 11.48 -8.03
CA ASN A 53 27.65 11.61 -8.34
C ASN A 53 26.91 10.26 -8.30
N GLN A 54 27.57 9.19 -8.74
CA GLN A 54 27.01 7.84 -8.69
C GLN A 54 26.94 7.32 -7.25
N GLN A 55 28.01 7.53 -6.47
CA GLN A 55 28.05 7.19 -5.04
C GLN A 55 26.92 7.91 -4.28
N GLU A 56 26.79 9.23 -4.45
CA GLU A 56 25.71 10.03 -3.84
C GLU A 56 24.34 9.48 -4.23
N SER A 57 24.08 9.32 -5.53
CA SER A 57 22.80 8.79 -6.03
C SER A 57 22.46 7.42 -5.42
N VAL A 58 23.43 6.51 -5.30
CA VAL A 58 23.20 5.18 -4.73
C VAL A 58 22.86 5.28 -3.25
N ILE A 59 23.64 6.04 -2.47
CA ILE A 59 23.43 6.17 -1.02
C ILE A 59 22.11 6.86 -0.71
N ILE A 60 21.84 8.03 -1.33
CA ILE A 60 20.61 8.79 -1.10
C ILE A 60 19.37 7.97 -1.47
N LYS A 61 19.39 7.21 -2.58
CA LYS A 61 18.27 6.32 -2.96
C LYS A 61 17.96 5.26 -1.90
N VAL A 62 18.97 4.75 -1.21
CA VAL A 62 18.79 3.78 -0.12
C VAL A 62 18.21 4.46 1.12
N LEU A 63 18.74 5.64 1.49
CA LEU A 63 18.27 6.40 2.65
C LEU A 63 16.82 6.87 2.49
N LEU A 64 16.39 7.25 1.29
CA LEU A 64 15.01 7.64 0.98
C LEU A 64 14.01 6.46 0.91
N GLN A 65 14.48 5.23 1.14
CA GLN A 65 13.66 4.02 1.22
C GLN A 65 13.89 3.27 2.54
N PRO A 66 13.69 3.94 3.70
CA PRO A 66 14.00 3.38 5.00
C PRO A 66 13.15 2.15 5.35
N GLU A 67 12.04 1.92 4.67
CA GLU A 67 11.23 0.71 4.82
C GLU A 67 11.97 -0.60 4.45
N TYR A 68 13.05 -0.51 3.64
CA TYR A 68 13.94 -1.65 3.38
C TYR A 68 14.98 -1.84 4.50
N LEU A 69 15.35 -0.76 5.19
CA LEU A 69 16.30 -0.76 6.30
C LEU A 69 15.64 -1.23 7.58
N SER A 70 14.39 -0.86 7.83
CA SER A 70 13.68 -1.19 9.06
C SER A 70 12.20 -1.50 8.80
N PRO A 71 11.70 -2.69 9.21
CA PRO A 71 10.31 -3.06 8.99
C PRO A 71 9.32 -2.22 9.81
N VAL A 72 9.80 -1.46 10.82
CA VAL A 72 8.97 -0.58 11.64
C VAL A 72 8.84 0.84 11.05
N VAL A 73 9.58 1.15 9.99
CA VAL A 73 9.47 2.43 9.26
C VAL A 73 8.58 2.27 8.03
N ALA A 74 7.73 3.25 7.77
CA ALA A 74 6.78 3.27 6.65
C ALA A 74 7.40 3.91 5.39
N ARG A 75 8.06 5.06 5.55
CA ARG A 75 8.70 5.83 4.47
C ARG A 75 9.54 7.00 5.03
N ALA A 76 10.26 7.67 4.14
CA ALA A 76 10.83 9.01 4.34
C ALA A 76 10.13 10.01 3.40
N ASP A 77 9.66 11.13 3.95
CA ASP A 77 9.09 12.25 3.20
C ASP A 77 10.12 13.38 3.09
N ILE A 78 10.38 13.88 1.88
CA ILE A 78 11.35 14.96 1.68
C ILE A 78 10.67 16.28 2.06
N ILE A 79 11.20 16.97 3.07
CA ILE A 79 10.73 18.30 3.49
C ILE A 79 11.43 19.37 2.65
N SER A 80 12.74 19.25 2.47
CA SER A 80 13.54 20.19 1.67
C SER A 80 14.74 19.49 1.05
N ASP A 81 15.13 19.92 -0.15
CA ASP A 81 16.31 19.43 -0.86
C ASP A 81 17.05 20.61 -1.50
N SER A 82 18.29 20.84 -1.07
CA SER A 82 19.12 21.92 -1.59
C SER A 82 19.73 21.62 -2.96
N SER A 83 19.37 20.53 -3.66
CA SER A 83 19.69 20.45 -5.10
C SER A 83 18.91 21.46 -5.93
N GLU A 84 17.86 22.06 -5.35
CA GLU A 84 16.95 23.01 -6.01
C GLU A 84 17.17 24.48 -5.58
N ALA A 85 18.06 24.73 -4.61
CA ALA A 85 18.39 26.07 -4.08
C ALA A 85 19.82 26.11 -3.53
N GLU A 86 20.38 27.30 -3.26
CA GLU A 86 21.68 27.37 -2.56
C GLU A 86 21.60 26.75 -1.17
N VAL A 87 22.69 26.11 -0.73
CA VAL A 87 22.79 25.54 0.62
C VAL A 87 22.84 26.70 1.62
N ASP A 88 21.72 26.97 2.29
CA ASP A 88 21.69 27.97 3.36
C ASP A 88 22.36 27.42 4.62
N TYR A 89 23.49 28.03 5.00
CA TYR A 89 24.29 27.68 6.17
C TYR A 89 23.87 28.55 7.36
N SER A 90 22.69 28.28 7.93
CA SER A 90 22.39 28.90 9.22
C SER A 90 23.11 28.11 10.33
N ASN A 91 24.01 28.77 11.08
CA ASN A 91 24.65 28.20 12.28
C ASN A 91 23.66 27.87 13.41
N ASN A 92 22.35 28.00 13.19
CA ASN A 92 21.28 27.62 14.11
C ASN A 92 20.51 26.38 13.62
N ASP A 93 20.99 25.71 12.57
CA ASP A 93 20.35 24.51 12.03
C ASP A 93 20.52 23.33 12.98
N LEU A 94 19.39 22.87 13.54
CA LEU A 94 19.27 21.73 14.45
C LEU A 94 19.87 20.43 13.90
N GLY A 95 20.01 20.32 12.58
CA GLY A 95 20.57 19.17 11.89
C GLY A 95 22.05 19.27 11.54
N PHE A 96 22.71 20.40 11.80
CA PHE A 96 24.12 20.60 11.46
C PHE A 96 25.03 20.28 12.65
N ILE A 97 25.99 19.38 12.46
CA ILE A 97 26.89 18.93 13.55
C ILE A 97 28.34 19.38 13.39
N GLY A 98 28.74 19.89 12.22
CA GLY A 98 30.11 20.27 11.94
C GLY A 98 30.52 20.03 10.49
N ASN A 99 31.75 20.43 10.18
CA ASN A 99 32.39 20.30 8.87
C ASN A 99 33.47 19.20 8.86
N PHE A 100 33.96 18.85 7.68
CA PHE A 100 35.10 17.95 7.50
C PHE A 100 36.20 18.68 6.71
N SER A 101 37.39 18.76 7.29
CA SER A 101 38.55 19.40 6.67
C SER A 101 38.90 18.74 5.34
N GLY A 102 39.02 19.56 4.29
CA GLY A 102 39.25 19.09 2.92
C GLY A 102 37.98 18.67 2.16
N PHE A 103 36.79 18.87 2.73
CA PHE A 103 35.50 18.63 2.08
C PHE A 103 34.67 19.92 2.01
N ARG A 104 33.78 19.98 1.01
CA ARG A 104 32.73 21.00 0.92
C ARG A 104 31.36 20.33 1.04
N VAL A 105 30.39 21.02 1.66
CA VAL A 105 28.99 20.61 1.57
C VAL A 105 28.51 20.85 0.14
N SER A 106 27.96 19.82 -0.51
CA SER A 106 27.41 19.90 -1.86
C SER A 106 25.88 19.84 -1.89
N ARG A 107 25.25 19.22 -0.88
CA ARG A 107 23.80 19.05 -0.80
C ARG A 107 23.35 18.83 0.63
N ARG A 108 22.15 19.31 0.95
CA ARG A 108 21.43 19.09 2.21
C ARG A 108 20.01 18.64 1.90
N LEU A 109 19.60 17.51 2.46
CA LEU A 109 18.20 17.10 2.51
C LEU A 109 17.70 17.16 3.95
N VAL A 110 16.46 17.58 4.14
CA VAL A 110 15.72 17.37 5.38
C VAL A 110 14.59 16.43 5.05
N VAL A 111 14.53 15.31 5.75
CA VAL A 111 13.52 14.28 5.52
C VAL A 111 12.80 13.95 6.82
N ARG A 112 11.50 13.69 6.74
CA ARG A 112 10.69 13.20 7.85
C ARG A 112 10.56 11.69 7.76
N ILE A 113 11.10 10.98 8.73
CA ILE A 113 10.95 9.54 8.86
C ILE A 113 9.60 9.23 9.52
N ILE A 114 8.75 8.52 8.77
CA ILE A 114 7.40 8.16 9.22
C ILE A 114 7.40 6.72 9.72
N PRO A 115 7.11 6.45 11.00
CA PRO A 115 6.98 5.08 11.51
C PRO A 115 5.69 4.42 11.01
N ARG A 116 5.68 3.08 10.94
CA ARG A 116 4.46 2.32 10.59
C ARG A 116 3.38 2.37 11.65
N ASN A 117 3.78 2.57 12.91
CA ASN A 117 2.88 2.64 14.05
C ASN A 117 3.17 3.90 14.85
N SER A 118 2.42 4.96 14.57
CA SER A 118 2.50 6.24 15.26
C SER A 118 2.11 6.18 16.73
N LYS A 119 1.43 5.11 17.19
CA LYS A 119 1.14 4.89 18.62
C LYS A 119 2.37 4.40 19.39
N LYS A 120 3.39 3.87 18.71
CA LYS A 120 4.61 3.34 19.33
C LYS A 120 5.78 4.31 19.26
N ASP A 121 5.97 4.92 18.10
CA ASP A 121 7.04 5.89 17.88
C ASP A 121 6.49 7.11 17.13
N ASN A 122 7.05 8.29 17.39
CA ASN A 122 6.72 9.51 16.66
C ASN A 122 7.48 9.60 15.34
N ALA A 123 6.96 10.39 14.39
CA ALA A 123 7.73 10.80 13.23
C ALA A 123 8.86 11.75 13.66
N VAL A 124 10.01 11.64 13.01
CA VAL A 124 11.20 12.43 13.33
C VAL A 124 11.82 12.98 12.05
N ASP A 125 12.20 14.25 12.12
CA ASP A 125 12.96 14.89 11.05
C ASP A 125 14.45 14.54 11.19
N GLU A 126 15.13 14.32 10.07
CA GLU A 126 16.58 14.13 10.03
C GLU A 126 17.17 14.95 8.89
N SER A 127 18.40 15.43 9.11
CA SER A 127 19.19 16.06 8.06
C SER A 127 20.16 15.06 7.47
N ILE A 128 20.25 15.05 6.13
CA ILE A 128 21.24 14.30 5.36
C ILE A 128 22.14 15.33 4.68
N TRP A 129 23.41 15.35 5.06
CA TRP A 129 24.43 16.25 4.52
C TRP A 129 25.37 15.49 3.61
N VAL A 130 25.58 15.99 2.40
CA VAL A 130 26.54 15.44 1.44
C VAL A 130 27.78 16.32 1.44
N PHE A 131 28.92 15.72 1.76
CA PHE A 131 30.23 16.35 1.72
C PHE A 131 31.05 15.74 0.59
N GLN A 132 31.50 16.57 -0.35
CA GLN A 132 32.37 16.16 -1.45
C GLN A 132 33.80 16.61 -1.20
N ARG A 133 34.77 15.74 -1.49
CA ARG A 133 36.18 16.06 -1.38
C ARG A 133 36.54 17.25 -2.28
N LEU A 134 37.26 18.23 -1.74
CA LEU A 134 37.81 19.34 -2.52
C LEU A 134 38.91 18.81 -3.44
N GLN A 135 38.81 19.09 -4.74
CA GLN A 135 39.70 18.58 -5.80
C GLN A 135 41.17 18.95 -5.53
N ARG A 136 41.91 18.06 -4.86
CA ARG A 136 43.37 18.12 -4.77
C ARG A 136 44.07 16.95 -5.48
N ASN A 137 43.43 15.77 -5.64
CA ASN A 137 44.06 14.54 -6.16
C ASN A 137 43.07 13.56 -6.86
N ASP A 138 42.11 14.01 -7.67
CA ASP A 138 41.20 13.13 -8.46
C ASP A 138 40.46 12.02 -7.66
N SER A 139 40.35 12.17 -6.35
CA SER A 139 39.73 11.18 -5.47
C SER A 139 38.21 11.37 -5.45
N ASP A 140 37.49 10.41 -6.02
CA ASP A 140 36.02 10.29 -5.93
C ASP A 140 35.59 9.90 -4.51
N GLU A 141 35.84 10.78 -3.54
CA GLU A 141 35.52 10.56 -2.13
C GLU A 141 34.37 11.47 -1.68
N ILE A 142 33.38 10.87 -1.01
CA ILE A 142 32.26 11.57 -0.38
C ILE A 142 32.02 11.06 1.04
N ILE A 143 31.52 11.96 1.89
CA ILE A 143 31.01 11.65 3.23
C ILE A 143 29.55 12.08 3.26
N ILE A 144 28.65 11.18 3.60
CA ILE A 144 27.23 11.47 3.82
C ILE A 144 26.91 11.33 5.29
N VAL A 145 26.46 12.41 5.92
CA VAL A 145 26.18 12.46 7.36
C VAL A 145 24.68 12.57 7.60
N ILE A 146 24.16 11.67 8.44
CA ILE A 146 22.75 11.59 8.81
C ILE A 146 22.61 12.01 10.27
N VAL A 147 21.75 13.00 10.52
CA VAL A 147 21.58 13.64 11.82
C VAL A 147 20.09 13.68 12.17
N PRO A 148 19.61 12.79 13.04
CA PRO A 148 18.24 12.87 13.58
C PRO A 148 18.05 14.16 14.38
N HIS A 149 16.91 14.83 14.25
CA HIS A 149 16.56 16.03 15.01
C HIS A 149 15.98 15.64 16.38
N ILE A 150 16.77 14.92 17.17
CA ILE A 150 16.42 14.45 18.51
C ILE A 150 17.44 15.03 19.51
N PHE A 151 16.95 15.64 20.59
CA PHE A 151 17.77 16.31 21.60
C PHE A 151 17.81 15.59 22.95
N ASP A 152 16.90 14.65 23.21
CA ASP A 152 16.85 13.87 24.47
C ASP A 152 17.57 12.53 24.34
N THR A 153 18.27 12.10 25.40
CA THR A 153 19.18 10.93 25.36
C THR A 153 18.61 9.59 25.80
N SER A 154 17.37 9.45 26.30
CA SER A 154 16.90 8.08 26.66
C SER A 154 15.41 7.79 26.66
N ALA A 155 14.53 8.70 27.09
CA ALA A 155 13.11 8.34 27.23
C ALA A 155 12.32 8.34 25.90
N ASN A 156 12.71 9.20 24.95
CA ASN A 156 11.95 9.47 23.72
C ASN A 156 12.69 9.04 22.44
N TRP A 157 13.82 8.33 22.53
CA TRP A 157 14.58 7.90 21.35
C TRP A 157 13.81 6.83 20.57
N PRO A 158 13.37 7.09 19.32
CA PRO A 158 12.54 6.13 18.60
C PRO A 158 13.24 4.79 18.40
N PHE A 159 12.49 3.70 18.49
CA PHE A 159 13.04 2.35 18.39
C PHE A 159 13.71 2.08 17.03
N TYR A 160 13.31 2.81 16.00
CA TYR A 160 13.77 2.61 14.64
C TYR A 160 15.08 3.34 14.29
N PHE A 161 15.65 4.14 15.20
CA PHE A 161 16.96 4.74 15.04
C PHE A 161 18.06 3.98 15.80
N PRO A 162 19.29 3.93 15.27
CA PRO A 162 20.44 3.53 16.07
C PRO A 162 20.63 4.54 17.20
N ASN A 163 21.13 4.08 18.35
CA ASN A 163 21.36 4.96 19.50
C ASN A 163 22.67 5.73 19.33
N THR A 164 22.68 6.72 18.43
CA THR A 164 23.81 7.62 18.17
C THR A 164 23.30 8.95 17.64
N ARG A 165 23.99 10.04 17.99
CA ARG A 165 23.61 11.41 17.58
C ARG A 165 23.74 11.63 16.07
N ALA A 166 24.65 10.91 15.42
CA ALA A 166 24.86 10.98 13.97
C ALA A 166 25.53 9.74 13.41
N ILE A 167 25.25 9.44 12.15
CA ILE A 167 25.87 8.37 11.38
C ILE A 167 26.58 9.03 10.19
N ALA A 168 27.77 8.54 9.82
CA ALA A 168 28.44 8.95 8.59
C ALA A 168 28.69 7.74 7.69
N ILE A 169 28.40 7.88 6.40
CA ILE A 169 28.72 6.92 5.37
C ILE A 169 29.82 7.53 4.50
N GLU A 170 31.00 6.92 4.53
CA GLU A 170 32.16 7.35 3.76
C GLU A 170 32.33 6.39 2.59
N ALA A 171 32.35 6.93 1.37
CA ALA A 171 32.65 6.18 0.16
C ALA A 171 33.92 6.77 -0.47
N SER A 172 34.95 5.94 -0.63
CA SER A 172 36.25 6.35 -1.14
C SER A 172 36.84 5.23 -2.01
N ALA A 173 37.12 5.53 -3.28
CA ALA A 173 37.61 4.56 -4.26
C ALA A 173 36.73 3.28 -4.33
N SER A 174 37.22 2.17 -3.77
CA SER A 174 36.55 0.87 -3.75
C SER A 174 36.10 0.44 -2.35
N ILE A 175 36.06 1.36 -1.39
CA ILE A 175 35.72 1.07 0.02
C ILE A 175 34.51 1.91 0.41
N LEU A 176 33.53 1.23 1.00
CA LEU A 176 32.40 1.85 1.69
C LEU A 176 32.53 1.57 3.18
N SER A 177 32.42 2.60 4.01
CA SER A 177 32.42 2.44 5.46
C SER A 177 31.33 3.25 6.14
N ILE A 178 30.89 2.76 7.30
CA ILE A 178 29.88 3.39 8.12
C ILE A 178 30.46 3.67 9.51
N HIS A 179 30.27 4.90 9.95
CA HIS A 179 30.78 5.47 11.18
C HIS A 179 29.62 5.98 12.02
N HIS A 180 29.81 6.05 13.33
CA HIS A 180 28.84 6.64 14.25
C HIS A 180 29.54 7.60 15.20
N LEU A 181 28.82 8.63 15.60
CA LEU A 181 29.34 9.64 16.51
C LEU A 181 29.27 9.14 17.96
N ILE A 182 30.39 9.27 18.66
CA ILE A 182 30.55 8.93 20.08
C ILE A 182 30.78 10.24 20.85
N MET A 183 30.01 10.37 21.93
CA MET A 183 30.19 11.42 22.93
C MET A 183 30.51 10.72 24.25
N THR A 184 31.72 10.91 24.77
CA THR A 184 32.11 10.38 26.08
C THR A 184 32.26 11.52 27.06
N GLU A 185 31.47 11.48 28.14
CA GLU A 185 31.66 12.36 29.29
C GLU A 185 32.90 11.86 30.05
N HIS A 186 33.91 12.71 30.23
CA HIS A 186 35.00 12.39 31.15
C HIS A 186 34.44 12.43 32.58
N GLN A 187 34.13 11.26 33.14
CA GLN A 187 33.94 11.17 34.58
C GLN A 187 35.28 11.48 35.25
N SER A 188 35.38 12.66 35.88
CA SER A 188 36.45 12.99 36.81
C SER A 188 36.59 11.84 37.83
N GLU A 189 37.84 11.42 38.07
CA GLU A 189 38.27 10.18 38.73
C GLU A 189 37.35 9.56 39.79
N PRO A 190 37.28 8.22 39.88
CA PRO A 190 36.51 7.55 40.92
C PRO A 190 37.17 7.76 42.28
N SER A 191 36.64 8.71 43.06
CA SER A 191 36.93 8.78 44.50
C SER A 191 36.45 7.48 45.16
N PHE A 192 37.41 6.71 45.67
CA PHE A 192 37.22 5.49 46.47
C PHE A 192 36.02 5.59 47.44
N ARG A 193 34.99 4.75 47.26
CA ARG A 193 34.13 4.26 48.35
C ARG A 193 33.77 2.78 48.12
N CYS A 194 33.94 2.00 49.19
CA CYS A 194 33.74 0.56 49.28
C CYS A 194 32.29 0.10 48.98
N PRO A 195 32.10 -1.19 48.62
CA PRO A 195 30.83 -1.75 48.20
C PRO A 195 29.99 -2.20 49.40
N SER A 196 28.73 -1.81 49.45
CA SER A 196 27.74 -2.39 50.36
C SER A 196 26.34 -2.24 49.79
N GLY A 197 25.77 -3.37 49.37
CA GLY A 197 24.33 -3.59 49.41
C GLY A 197 23.53 -3.18 48.18
N THR A 198 22.69 -4.14 47.76
CA THR A 198 21.54 -4.04 46.85
C THR A 198 21.85 -3.87 45.36
N THR A 199 21.74 -5.01 44.66
CA THR A 199 21.52 -5.13 43.23
C THR A 199 20.24 -4.39 42.84
N ASP A 200 20.35 -3.09 42.57
CA ASP A 200 19.39 -2.37 41.77
C ASP A 200 19.89 -2.46 40.32
N GLN A 201 19.29 -3.35 39.53
CA GLN A 201 19.56 -3.48 38.11
C GLN A 201 19.12 -2.19 37.42
N SER A 202 20.05 -1.24 37.31
CA SER A 202 19.85 0.05 36.65
C SER A 202 19.47 -0.15 35.19
N VAL A 203 18.42 0.54 34.78
CA VAL A 203 17.67 0.53 33.51
C VAL A 203 18.47 1.10 32.31
N ASN A 204 19.80 1.04 32.30
CA ASN A 204 20.65 1.71 31.30
C ASN A 204 21.63 0.80 30.54
N GLU A 205 21.33 -0.49 30.39
CA GLU A 205 22.00 -1.29 29.35
C GLU A 205 21.43 -0.92 27.98
N ILE A 206 21.97 0.16 27.41
CA ILE A 206 21.89 0.49 26.00
C ILE A 206 22.28 -0.76 25.19
N ASP A 207 21.34 -1.33 24.42
CA ASP A 207 21.61 -2.48 23.53
C ASP A 207 22.55 -2.01 22.39
N CYS A 208 23.85 -1.96 22.68
CA CYS A 208 24.94 -1.70 21.73
C CYS A 208 24.85 -2.65 20.53
N GLY A 209 24.33 -3.87 20.75
CA GLY A 209 24.05 -4.84 19.71
C GLY A 209 22.99 -4.36 18.71
N ARG A 210 21.96 -3.61 19.12
CA ARG A 210 20.94 -3.07 18.21
C ARG A 210 21.53 -2.06 17.24
N THR A 211 22.27 -1.08 17.75
CA THR A 211 22.94 -0.06 16.94
C THR A 211 23.87 -0.72 15.92
N GLN A 212 24.71 -1.66 16.37
CA GLN A 212 25.59 -2.43 15.51
C GLN A 212 24.83 -3.21 14.42
N ARG A 213 23.74 -3.91 14.76
CA ARG A 213 22.89 -4.62 13.78
C ARG A 213 22.29 -3.67 12.74
N MET A 214 21.85 -2.48 13.14
CA MET A 214 21.30 -1.47 12.23
C MET A 214 22.36 -0.95 11.26
N LEU A 215 23.52 -0.53 11.76
CA LEU A 215 24.63 -0.02 10.95
C LEU A 215 25.13 -1.08 9.95
N LYS A 216 25.27 -2.33 10.41
CA LYS A 216 25.63 -3.46 9.54
C LYS A 216 24.62 -3.68 8.42
N LYS A 217 23.32 -3.63 8.74
CA LYS A 217 22.25 -3.82 7.74
C LYS A 217 22.23 -2.69 6.69
N ILE A 218 22.48 -1.45 7.10
CA ILE A 218 22.64 -0.31 6.19
C ILE A 218 23.79 -0.59 5.22
N LEU A 219 24.97 -0.95 5.75
CA LEU A 219 26.15 -1.23 4.93
C LEU A 219 25.93 -2.40 3.96
N GLU A 220 25.32 -3.50 4.41
CA GLU A 220 25.00 -4.66 3.56
C GLU A 220 24.04 -4.32 2.42
N LEU A 221 23.03 -3.46 2.68
CA LEU A 221 22.11 -3.03 1.63
C LEU A 221 22.78 -2.09 0.62
N LEU A 222 23.61 -1.16 1.11
CA LEU A 222 24.39 -0.26 0.25
C LEU A 222 25.36 -1.05 -0.63
N LYS A 223 26.11 -2.01 -0.06
CA LYS A 223 27.00 -2.88 -0.84
C LYS A 223 26.30 -3.52 -2.03
N LYS A 224 25.14 -4.14 -1.80
CA LYS A 224 24.33 -4.76 -2.87
C LYS A 224 23.90 -3.76 -3.95
N ARG A 225 23.70 -2.49 -3.60
CA ARG A 225 23.31 -1.43 -4.54
C ARG A 225 24.50 -0.87 -5.30
N PHE A 226 25.67 -0.77 -4.67
CA PHE A 226 26.94 -0.45 -5.33
C PHE A 226 27.37 -1.54 -6.32
N GLU A 227 27.16 -2.81 -6.00
CA GLU A 227 27.43 -3.96 -6.90
C GLU A 227 26.46 -4.05 -8.08
N SER A 228 25.32 -3.35 -8.01
CA SER A 228 24.29 -3.35 -9.04
C SER A 228 23.71 -1.95 -9.24
N PRO A 229 24.53 -0.99 -9.71
CA PRO A 229 24.09 0.41 -9.86
C PRO A 229 22.98 0.56 -10.90
N HIS A 230 22.90 -0.39 -11.84
CA HIS A 230 21.83 -0.50 -12.86
C HIS A 230 20.64 -1.37 -12.42
N TYR A 231 20.47 -1.68 -11.12
CA TYR A 231 19.32 -2.45 -10.65
C TYR A 231 18.01 -1.75 -11.03
N ILE A 232 17.26 -2.35 -11.97
CA ILE A 232 15.93 -1.89 -12.35
C ILE A 232 14.90 -2.60 -11.47
N LYS A 233 14.18 -1.81 -10.66
CA LYS A 233 13.04 -2.32 -9.89
C LYS A 233 11.98 -2.86 -10.86
N ARG A 234 11.60 -4.13 -10.72
CA ARG A 234 10.59 -4.78 -11.59
C ARG A 234 9.15 -4.48 -11.18
N VAL A 235 8.96 -4.11 -9.92
CA VAL A 235 7.66 -3.83 -9.30
C VAL A 235 7.58 -2.33 -9.04
N HIS A 236 6.73 -1.65 -9.79
CA HIS A 236 6.48 -0.23 -9.62
C HIS A 236 5.20 -0.06 -8.80
N HIS A 237 5.36 0.39 -7.56
CA HIS A 237 4.27 0.90 -6.73
C HIS A 237 4.05 2.37 -7.05
N ASP A 238 2.92 2.90 -6.59
CA ASP A 238 2.66 4.33 -6.53
C ASP A 238 2.61 5.01 -7.91
N THR A 239 2.14 4.29 -8.94
CA THR A 239 2.10 4.77 -10.34
C THR A 239 0.83 5.52 -10.69
N ILE A 240 -0.27 5.22 -9.99
CA ILE A 240 -1.58 5.85 -10.16
C ILE A 240 -1.89 6.71 -8.93
N VAL A 241 -1.71 6.14 -7.72
CA VAL A 241 -1.87 6.88 -6.46
C VAL A 241 -0.51 7.06 -5.81
N SER A 242 -0.12 8.30 -5.48
CA SER A 242 1.17 8.56 -4.84
C SER A 242 1.30 7.82 -3.50
N ARG A 243 2.52 7.40 -3.15
CA ARG A 243 2.86 6.69 -1.90
C ARG A 243 2.28 7.39 -0.66
N GLU A 244 2.43 8.70 -0.59
CA GLU A 244 2.01 9.54 0.53
C GLU A 244 0.49 9.52 0.70
N LYS A 245 -0.27 9.88 -0.35
CA LYS A 245 -1.74 9.84 -0.34
C LYS A 245 -2.25 8.48 0.11
N TYR A 246 -1.76 7.40 -0.50
CA TYR A 246 -2.18 6.03 -0.16
C TYR A 246 -1.91 5.69 1.31
N GLN A 247 -0.67 5.90 1.78
CA GLN A 247 -0.31 5.51 3.14
C GLN A 247 -1.03 6.36 4.19
N ASN A 248 -1.23 7.66 3.96
CA ASN A 248 -1.98 8.52 4.88
C ASN A 248 -3.45 8.09 4.97
N MET A 249 -4.09 7.80 3.83
CA MET A 249 -5.44 7.25 3.79
C MET A 249 -5.51 5.90 4.51
N TYR A 250 -4.58 4.99 4.21
CA TYR A 250 -4.53 3.67 4.84
C TYR A 250 -4.39 3.73 6.35
N GLN A 251 -3.54 4.62 6.89
CA GLN A 251 -3.42 4.78 8.34
C GLN A 251 -4.71 5.33 8.97
N THR A 252 -5.38 6.26 8.29
CA THR A 252 -6.68 6.81 8.73
C THR A 252 -7.75 5.73 8.77
N ILE A 253 -7.92 4.99 7.66
CA ILE A 253 -8.87 3.88 7.53
C ILE A 253 -8.57 2.77 8.54
N LYS A 254 -7.29 2.40 8.69
CA LYS A 254 -6.85 1.39 9.65
C LYS A 254 -7.14 1.80 11.08
N ALA A 255 -6.84 3.04 11.46
CA ALA A 255 -7.09 3.54 12.82
C ALA A 255 -8.59 3.56 13.16
N LYS A 256 -9.46 3.84 12.17
CA LYS A 256 -10.91 3.89 12.36
C LYS A 256 -11.57 2.51 12.38
N HIS A 257 -11.11 1.57 11.55
CA HIS A 257 -11.85 0.32 11.30
C HIS A 257 -11.19 -0.97 11.80
N ALA A 258 -9.86 -1.01 11.95
CA ALA A 258 -9.17 -2.28 12.20
C ALA A 258 -9.62 -2.96 13.50
N ASP A 259 -9.73 -2.21 14.60
CA ASP A 259 -10.07 -2.78 15.90
C ASP A 259 -11.48 -3.40 15.91
N ARG A 260 -12.49 -2.71 15.33
CA ARG A 260 -13.86 -3.26 15.25
C ARG A 260 -13.93 -4.48 14.34
N LEU A 261 -13.23 -4.46 13.21
CA LEU A 261 -13.25 -5.57 12.24
C LEU A 261 -12.58 -6.82 12.82
N CYS A 262 -11.45 -6.65 13.52
CA CYS A 262 -10.81 -7.75 14.25
C CYS A 262 -11.76 -8.36 15.28
N GLN A 263 -12.46 -7.55 16.09
CA GLN A 263 -13.44 -8.04 17.06
C GLN A 263 -14.63 -8.77 16.42
N ILE A 264 -15.12 -8.26 15.28
CA ILE A 264 -16.17 -8.93 14.49
C ILE A 264 -15.69 -10.31 14.02
N PHE A 265 -14.49 -10.39 13.45
CA PHE A 265 -13.94 -11.64 12.94
C PHE A 265 -13.66 -12.64 14.07
N ALA A 266 -13.11 -12.18 15.19
CA ALA A 266 -12.94 -12.93 16.43
C ALA A 266 -14.23 -13.61 16.88
N SER A 267 -15.29 -12.82 17.00
CA SER A 267 -16.60 -13.28 17.46
C SER A 267 -17.27 -14.27 16.51
N ASN A 268 -16.83 -14.31 15.25
CA ASN A 268 -17.29 -15.25 14.24
C ASN A 268 -16.41 -16.51 14.11
N GLY A 269 -15.45 -16.69 15.01
CA GLY A 269 -14.55 -17.86 15.03
C GLY A 269 -13.42 -17.78 13.99
N TYR A 270 -13.13 -16.59 13.46
CA TYR A 270 -11.99 -16.34 12.57
C TYR A 270 -10.76 -15.90 13.37
N GLU A 271 -10.38 -16.70 14.37
CA GLU A 271 -9.20 -16.48 15.21
C GLU A 271 -8.43 -17.79 15.45
N GLY A 272 -7.12 -17.68 15.71
CA GLY A 272 -6.25 -18.80 16.08
C GLY A 272 -5.03 -18.98 15.17
N LYS A 273 -4.15 -19.92 15.55
CA LYS A 273 -2.91 -20.22 14.81
C LYS A 273 -3.24 -20.66 13.38
N GLY A 274 -2.76 -19.90 12.40
CA GLY A 274 -2.93 -20.19 10.97
C GLY A 274 -4.21 -19.60 10.33
N CYS A 275 -5.02 -18.85 11.08
CA CYS A 275 -6.13 -18.07 10.53
C CYS A 275 -5.58 -16.91 9.71
N ARG A 276 -5.83 -16.93 8.39
CA ARG A 276 -5.38 -15.89 7.43
C ARG A 276 -6.43 -14.82 7.21
N GLU A 277 -7.59 -14.98 7.82
CA GLU A 277 -8.74 -14.10 7.68
C GLU A 277 -8.51 -12.73 8.33
N VAL A 278 -7.70 -12.67 9.39
CA VAL A 278 -7.27 -11.39 9.98
C VAL A 278 -6.34 -10.62 9.03
N ASP A 279 -5.42 -11.31 8.34
CA ASP A 279 -4.56 -10.67 7.34
C ASP A 279 -5.38 -10.08 6.18
N LYS A 280 -6.48 -10.75 5.81
CA LYS A 280 -7.41 -10.25 4.80
C LYS A 280 -8.06 -8.94 5.21
N ILE A 281 -8.35 -8.71 6.50
CA ILE A 281 -8.88 -7.39 6.94
C ILE A 281 -7.93 -6.27 6.49
N PHE A 282 -6.63 -6.43 6.70
CA PHE A 282 -5.65 -5.42 6.31
C PHE A 282 -5.43 -5.30 4.80
N GLU A 283 -5.68 -6.38 4.05
CA GLU A 283 -5.76 -6.38 2.59
C GLU A 283 -6.94 -5.52 2.11
N GLU A 284 -8.14 -5.78 2.62
CA GLU A 284 -9.38 -5.07 2.27
C GLU A 284 -9.30 -3.58 2.65
N LEU A 285 -8.78 -3.25 3.84
CA LEU A 285 -8.55 -1.85 4.25
C LEU A 285 -7.58 -1.14 3.29
N GLY A 286 -6.58 -1.86 2.80
CA GLY A 286 -5.63 -1.35 1.82
C GLY A 286 -6.28 -1.10 0.46
N ILE A 287 -7.17 -1.97 0.00
CA ILE A 287 -7.91 -1.81 -1.25
C ILE A 287 -8.92 -0.67 -1.14
N ALA A 288 -9.64 -0.57 -0.02
CA ALA A 288 -10.54 0.55 0.26
C ALA A 288 -9.81 1.89 0.18
N SER A 289 -8.63 1.97 0.83
CA SER A 289 -7.81 3.18 0.82
C SER A 289 -7.34 3.58 -0.58
N PHE A 290 -6.97 2.59 -1.41
CA PHE A 290 -6.63 2.84 -2.80
C PHE A 290 -7.83 3.34 -3.61
N CYS A 291 -9.00 2.70 -3.46
CA CYS A 291 -10.23 3.11 -4.15
C CYS A 291 -10.62 4.54 -3.80
N ILE A 292 -10.59 4.90 -2.51
CA ILE A 292 -10.89 6.26 -2.05
C ILE A 292 -9.94 7.26 -2.71
N CYS A 293 -8.62 7.09 -2.58
CA CYS A 293 -7.65 7.99 -3.22
C CYS A 293 -7.84 8.09 -4.74
N LEU A 294 -8.10 6.96 -5.40
CA LEU A 294 -8.37 6.91 -6.83
C LEU A 294 -9.64 7.69 -7.20
N TRP A 295 -10.70 7.58 -6.43
CA TRP A 295 -11.97 8.28 -6.65
C TRP A 295 -11.87 9.77 -6.34
N GLU A 296 -11.13 10.17 -5.32
CA GLU A 296 -10.84 11.58 -5.05
C GLU A 296 -10.15 12.23 -6.26
N ASP A 297 -9.18 11.53 -6.88
CA ASP A 297 -8.49 12.01 -8.08
C ASP A 297 -9.38 11.94 -9.35
N MET A 298 -10.23 10.92 -9.49
CA MET A 298 -11.10 10.74 -10.67
C MET A 298 -12.30 11.67 -10.70
N TYR A 299 -12.91 11.95 -9.55
CA TYR A 299 -14.17 12.68 -9.44
C TYR A 299 -14.01 14.04 -8.75
N GLY A 300 -12.82 14.39 -8.27
CA GLY A 300 -12.60 15.65 -7.55
C GLY A 300 -13.39 15.78 -6.25
N LEU A 301 -13.91 14.65 -5.73
CA LEU A 301 -14.62 14.57 -4.47
C LEU A 301 -13.58 14.58 -3.35
N ARG A 302 -13.68 15.50 -2.40
CA ARG A 302 -13.04 15.33 -1.09
C ARG A 302 -13.99 14.56 -0.19
N ASN A 303 -13.47 13.71 0.68
CA ASN A 303 -14.24 12.98 1.69
C ASN A 303 -15.34 13.90 2.31
N PRO A 304 -16.64 13.53 2.22
CA PRO A 304 -17.74 14.34 2.75
C PRO A 304 -17.60 14.68 4.24
N ASN A 305 -16.87 13.85 5.00
CA ASN A 305 -16.65 14.03 6.43
C ASN A 305 -15.47 14.97 6.78
N GLN A 306 -14.75 15.52 5.79
CA GLN A 306 -13.64 16.49 5.99
C GLN A 306 -14.01 17.93 5.63
N ILE A 307 -15.29 18.25 5.42
CA ILE A 307 -15.75 19.64 5.30
C ILE A 307 -15.76 20.27 6.70
N SER A 308 -14.59 20.58 7.25
CA SER A 308 -14.36 21.52 8.35
C SER A 308 -12.86 21.64 8.61
N LEU A 309 -12.29 22.83 8.36
CA LEU A 309 -11.24 23.53 9.14
C LEU A 309 -10.33 24.45 8.33
N THR A 310 -10.37 24.46 6.99
CA THR A 310 -9.65 25.49 6.22
C THR A 310 -10.62 26.37 5.43
N GLY A 311 -11.00 27.48 6.07
CA GLY A 311 -11.67 28.59 5.43
C GLY A 311 -10.75 29.27 4.41
N THR A 312 -10.71 28.74 3.20
CA THR A 312 -10.24 29.46 2.03
C THR A 312 -11.26 29.26 0.93
N GLU A 313 -12.05 30.32 0.73
CA GLU A 313 -13.00 30.46 -0.36
C GLU A 313 -12.27 30.34 -1.70
N GLY A 314 -12.61 29.28 -2.41
CA GLY A 314 -12.05 28.92 -3.70
C GLY A 314 -12.85 27.76 -4.24
N SER A 315 -14.15 27.97 -4.40
CA SER A 315 -15.13 27.01 -4.91
C SER A 315 -14.77 26.57 -6.32
N ARG A 316 -13.79 25.66 -6.46
CA ARG A 316 -13.68 24.82 -7.64
C ARG A 316 -14.96 24.00 -7.69
N LYS A 317 -15.76 24.21 -8.74
CA LYS A 317 -16.92 23.35 -9.04
C LYS A 317 -16.46 21.88 -9.00
N LEU A 318 -17.06 21.10 -8.10
CA LEU A 318 -16.91 19.65 -8.07
C LEU A 318 -17.68 19.08 -9.26
N ASP A 319 -16.99 18.83 -10.37
CA ASP A 319 -17.59 18.34 -11.62
C ASP A 319 -17.69 16.79 -11.71
N GLY A 320 -17.36 16.03 -10.65
CA GLY A 320 -17.40 14.56 -10.70
C GLY A 320 -18.64 13.94 -10.05
N ASN A 321 -19.61 13.54 -10.87
CA ASN A 321 -20.79 12.82 -10.41
C ASN A 321 -20.46 11.33 -10.18
N PHE A 322 -19.93 10.98 -8.99
CA PHE A 322 -19.77 9.59 -8.58
C PHE A 322 -21.15 8.94 -8.44
N VAL A 323 -21.43 7.95 -9.30
CA VAL A 323 -22.74 7.27 -9.34
C VAL A 323 -22.90 6.28 -8.19
N GLY A 324 -21.80 5.67 -7.78
CA GLY A 324 -21.77 4.61 -6.77
C GLY A 324 -20.77 3.52 -7.15
N PHE A 325 -20.44 2.65 -6.21
CA PHE A 325 -19.65 1.45 -6.49
C PHE A 325 -20.48 0.17 -6.45
N VAL A 326 -19.99 -0.87 -7.14
CA VAL A 326 -20.47 -2.24 -6.97
C VAL A 326 -19.30 -3.19 -6.76
N ASP A 327 -19.31 -3.92 -5.64
CA ASP A 327 -18.31 -4.94 -5.30
C ASP A 327 -18.76 -6.33 -5.76
N LEU A 328 -18.18 -6.77 -6.89
CA LEU A 328 -18.48 -8.01 -7.60
C LEU A 328 -17.81 -9.19 -6.89
N GLY A 329 -18.61 -10.04 -6.24
CA GLY A 329 -18.08 -11.16 -5.46
C GLY A 329 -17.45 -10.68 -4.15
N CYS A 330 -18.14 -9.79 -3.44
CA CYS A 330 -17.65 -9.07 -2.25
C CYS A 330 -17.21 -9.98 -1.07
N GLY A 331 -17.48 -11.29 -1.13
CA GLY A 331 -16.95 -12.25 -0.18
C GLY A 331 -17.31 -11.92 1.27
N SER A 332 -16.31 -11.54 2.06
CA SER A 332 -16.50 -11.19 3.47
C SER A 332 -17.37 -9.95 3.67
N GLY A 333 -17.51 -9.08 2.67
CA GLY A 333 -18.23 -7.81 2.74
C GLY A 333 -17.44 -6.69 3.41
N VAL A 334 -16.20 -6.92 3.86
CA VAL A 334 -15.38 -5.92 4.58
C VAL A 334 -15.12 -4.67 3.73
N LEU A 335 -14.74 -4.83 2.46
CA LEU A 335 -14.51 -3.68 1.57
C LEU A 335 -15.77 -2.85 1.39
N THR A 336 -16.89 -3.50 1.10
CA THR A 336 -18.20 -2.83 0.97
C THR A 336 -18.57 -2.08 2.27
N ASP A 337 -18.45 -2.73 3.43
CA ASP A 337 -18.71 -2.14 4.75
C ASP A 337 -17.84 -0.90 5.03
N VAL A 338 -16.53 -1.00 4.78
CA VAL A 338 -15.60 0.12 4.99
C VAL A 338 -15.94 1.29 4.07
N LEU A 339 -16.18 1.04 2.78
CA LEU A 339 -16.51 2.10 1.83
C LEU A 339 -17.82 2.81 2.17
N LEU A 340 -18.85 2.06 2.59
CA LEU A 340 -20.13 2.61 3.06
C LEU A 340 -19.94 3.49 4.30
N GLN A 341 -19.15 3.03 5.28
CA GLN A 341 -18.87 3.81 6.50
C GLN A 341 -17.97 5.03 6.26
N GLU A 342 -17.24 5.06 5.14
CA GLU A 342 -16.54 6.26 4.66
C GLU A 342 -17.41 7.19 3.82
N GLY A 343 -18.70 6.85 3.63
CA GLY A 343 -19.69 7.70 2.96
C GLY A 343 -19.77 7.51 1.44
N TRP A 344 -19.11 6.48 0.90
CA TRP A 344 -19.22 6.15 -0.53
C TRP A 344 -20.45 5.28 -0.75
N SER A 345 -21.36 5.70 -1.62
CA SER A 345 -22.57 4.95 -1.94
C SER A 345 -22.26 3.76 -2.85
N GLY A 346 -22.89 2.61 -2.57
CA GLY A 346 -22.70 1.42 -3.38
C GLY A 346 -23.27 0.18 -2.70
N TYR A 347 -23.01 -0.99 -3.27
CA TYR A 347 -23.39 -2.26 -2.67
C TYR A 347 -22.43 -3.38 -3.09
N GLY A 348 -22.41 -4.45 -2.31
CA GLY A 348 -21.66 -5.67 -2.62
C GLY A 348 -22.62 -6.83 -2.82
N PHE A 349 -22.31 -7.74 -3.73
CA PHE A 349 -23.04 -9.00 -3.82
C PHE A 349 -22.09 -10.19 -3.97
N ASP A 350 -22.50 -11.32 -3.42
CA ASP A 350 -21.77 -12.59 -3.49
C ASP A 350 -22.76 -13.73 -3.70
N ALA A 351 -22.32 -14.78 -4.41
CA ALA A 351 -23.15 -15.96 -4.66
C ALA A 351 -23.57 -16.70 -3.38
N ARG A 352 -22.89 -16.45 -2.24
CA ARG A 352 -23.23 -17.03 -0.94
C ARG A 352 -23.11 -15.99 0.17
N ARG A 353 -24.15 -15.90 1.00
CA ARG A 353 -24.10 -15.09 2.23
C ARG A 353 -23.04 -15.64 3.19
N ARG A 354 -22.10 -14.81 3.60
CA ARG A 354 -21.09 -15.18 4.61
C ARG A 354 -21.62 -14.96 6.02
N LYS A 355 -21.16 -15.80 6.96
CA LYS A 355 -21.57 -15.73 8.38
C LYS A 355 -21.32 -14.35 8.99
N VAL A 356 -20.15 -13.77 8.67
CA VAL A 356 -19.69 -12.47 9.18
C VAL A 356 -20.62 -11.30 8.83
N TRP A 357 -21.41 -11.40 7.76
CA TRP A 357 -22.31 -10.31 7.36
C TRP A 357 -23.30 -9.93 8.46
N ARG A 358 -23.76 -10.90 9.27
CA ARG A 358 -24.71 -10.66 10.37
C ARG A 358 -24.13 -9.82 11.51
N SER A 359 -22.81 -9.61 11.51
CA SER A 359 -22.09 -8.88 12.55
C SER A 359 -21.73 -7.45 12.13
N PHE A 360 -22.02 -7.05 10.89
CA PHE A 360 -21.98 -5.65 10.48
C PHE A 360 -23.25 -4.92 10.96
N ASP A 361 -23.24 -3.59 10.93
CA ASP A 361 -24.43 -2.80 11.24
C ASP A 361 -25.59 -3.05 10.24
N GLU A 362 -26.81 -2.70 10.65
CA GLU A 362 -28.02 -2.94 9.86
C GLU A 362 -27.98 -2.23 8.50
N ASN A 363 -27.34 -1.07 8.44
CA ASN A 363 -27.18 -0.32 7.20
C ASN A 363 -26.32 -1.11 6.22
N THR A 364 -25.08 -1.47 6.59
CA THR A 364 -24.20 -2.32 5.77
C THR A 364 -24.87 -3.62 5.36
N GLN A 365 -25.60 -4.28 6.26
CA GLN A 365 -26.31 -5.53 5.94
C GLN A 365 -27.34 -5.37 4.81
N SER A 366 -27.98 -4.21 4.69
CA SER A 366 -28.94 -3.93 3.61
C SER A 366 -28.28 -3.71 2.24
N TYR A 367 -26.98 -3.39 2.23
CA TYR A 367 -26.16 -3.20 1.02
C TYR A 367 -25.29 -4.42 0.67
N LEU A 368 -25.45 -5.54 1.39
CA LEU A 368 -24.79 -6.82 1.10
C LEU A 368 -25.83 -7.85 0.65
N VAL A 369 -25.78 -8.22 -0.63
CA VAL A 369 -26.83 -9.04 -1.27
C VAL A 369 -26.31 -10.44 -1.62
N GLU A 370 -27.00 -11.48 -1.15
CA GLU A 370 -26.75 -12.86 -1.61
C GLU A 370 -27.36 -13.03 -3.01
N SER A 371 -26.52 -13.00 -4.04
CA SER A 371 -26.98 -13.07 -5.43
C SER A 371 -25.93 -13.67 -6.37
N ILE A 372 -26.41 -14.46 -7.34
CA ILE A 372 -25.55 -15.05 -8.38
C ILE A 372 -25.53 -14.14 -9.62
N MET A 373 -24.35 -13.78 -10.08
CA MET A 373 -24.16 -13.02 -11.31
C MET A 373 -24.52 -13.86 -12.54
N MET A 374 -25.59 -13.47 -13.26
CA MET A 374 -26.00 -14.10 -14.50
C MET A 374 -26.21 -13.01 -15.56
N PRO A 375 -25.23 -12.78 -16.46
CA PRO A 375 -25.33 -11.72 -17.46
C PRO A 375 -26.59 -11.90 -18.31
N TYR A 376 -27.31 -10.81 -18.54
CA TYR A 376 -28.52 -10.83 -19.34
C TYR A 376 -28.30 -11.38 -20.76
N LEU A 377 -27.08 -11.22 -21.30
CA LEU A 377 -26.70 -11.70 -22.63
C LEU A 377 -26.62 -13.24 -22.75
N ILE A 378 -26.47 -13.98 -21.65
CA ILE A 378 -26.51 -15.46 -21.64
C ILE A 378 -27.88 -15.99 -21.21
N GLY A 379 -28.65 -15.18 -20.47
CA GLY A 379 -29.93 -15.57 -19.87
C GLY A 379 -31.15 -15.58 -20.79
N GLY A 380 -30.97 -15.54 -22.12
CA GLY A 380 -32.00 -15.26 -23.14
C GLY A 380 -33.40 -15.84 -22.91
N ASP A 381 -33.52 -17.13 -22.56
CA ASP A 381 -34.82 -17.78 -22.36
C ASP A 381 -35.48 -17.48 -21.01
N GLN A 382 -34.72 -17.11 -19.98
CA GLN A 382 -35.26 -16.85 -18.64
C GLN A 382 -35.72 -15.41 -18.44
N HIS A 383 -35.38 -14.49 -19.34
CA HIS A 383 -35.84 -13.09 -19.29
C HIS A 383 -37.36 -12.93 -19.34
N GLN A 384 -38.04 -13.84 -20.04
CA GLN A 384 -39.49 -13.79 -20.17
C GLN A 384 -40.23 -14.21 -18.89
N THR A 385 -39.55 -14.88 -17.95
CA THR A 385 -40.16 -15.42 -16.72
C THR A 385 -39.59 -14.80 -15.44
N LYS A 386 -38.91 -13.65 -15.50
CA LYS A 386 -38.30 -13.03 -14.31
C LYS A 386 -39.33 -12.34 -13.43
N THR A 387 -39.17 -12.49 -12.12
CA THR A 387 -39.85 -11.64 -11.13
C THR A 387 -38.84 -10.65 -10.54
N PRO A 388 -39.01 -9.33 -10.72
CA PRO A 388 -38.14 -8.34 -10.11
C PRO A 388 -38.15 -8.44 -8.58
N VAL A 389 -36.99 -8.30 -7.95
CA VAL A 389 -36.89 -8.20 -6.49
C VAL A 389 -36.98 -6.72 -6.09
N PRO A 390 -37.87 -6.32 -5.16
CA PRO A 390 -37.94 -4.95 -4.67
C PRO A 390 -36.58 -4.44 -4.18
N VAL A 391 -36.21 -3.23 -4.56
CA VAL A 391 -34.94 -2.60 -4.19
C VAL A 391 -34.97 -2.21 -2.71
N GLN A 392 -34.06 -2.74 -1.89
CA GLN A 392 -33.75 -2.15 -0.59
C GLN A 392 -32.73 -1.02 -0.82
N ASN A 393 -33.18 0.24 -0.99
CA ASN A 393 -32.38 1.48 -1.04
C ASN A 393 -30.93 1.39 -1.56
N THR A 394 -30.64 0.66 -2.64
CA THR A 394 -29.24 0.34 -3.01
C THR A 394 -28.46 1.52 -3.59
N MET A 395 -29.09 2.59 -4.06
CA MET A 395 -28.39 3.72 -4.73
C MET A 395 -28.93 5.15 -4.48
N SER A 396 -29.95 5.38 -3.64
CA SER A 396 -30.57 6.72 -3.51
C SER A 396 -30.22 7.44 -2.20
N ASN A 397 -29.11 8.19 -2.18
CA ASN A 397 -28.86 9.23 -1.17
C ASN A 397 -28.72 10.65 -1.78
N GLN A 398 -29.21 10.87 -3.01
CA GLN A 398 -29.30 12.23 -3.56
C GLN A 398 -30.47 12.98 -2.93
N ARG A 399 -30.18 13.86 -1.95
CA ARG A 399 -31.09 14.90 -1.45
C ARG A 399 -31.23 16.07 -2.44
N HIS A 400 -31.56 15.80 -3.70
CA HIS A 400 -31.98 16.85 -4.62
C HIS A 400 -33.39 16.57 -5.12
N SER A 401 -34.30 17.43 -4.64
CA SER A 401 -35.59 17.80 -5.25
C SER A 401 -36.29 16.69 -6.04
N VAL A 402 -37.26 16.09 -5.38
CA VAL A 402 -38.35 15.30 -5.97
C VAL A 402 -39.08 16.18 -6.97
N GLU A 403 -38.66 16.15 -8.23
CA GLU A 403 -39.50 16.44 -9.40
C GLU A 403 -38.70 16.16 -10.67
N GLN A 404 -39.19 15.20 -11.47
CA GLN A 404 -38.75 14.88 -12.84
C GLN A 404 -37.52 13.98 -13.02
N ALA A 405 -37.65 12.70 -12.66
CA ALA A 405 -36.95 11.61 -13.35
C ALA A 405 -37.84 10.35 -13.40
N SER A 406 -38.89 10.42 -14.21
CA SER A 406 -39.74 9.27 -14.56
C SER A 406 -39.05 8.37 -15.60
N SER A 407 -37.98 7.69 -15.18
CA SER A 407 -37.54 6.44 -15.81
C SER A 407 -37.30 5.43 -14.69
N SER A 408 -38.25 4.54 -14.48
CA SER A 408 -38.21 3.47 -13.49
C SER A 408 -36.98 2.58 -13.73
N PHE A 409 -35.87 2.84 -13.03
CA PHE A 409 -34.79 1.88 -12.95
C PHE A 409 -35.32 0.66 -12.19
N LEU A 410 -35.63 -0.39 -12.93
CA LEU A 410 -35.97 -1.68 -12.36
C LEU A 410 -34.73 -2.21 -11.61
N SER A 411 -34.97 -2.90 -10.49
CA SER A 411 -33.92 -3.59 -9.73
C SER A 411 -33.11 -4.49 -10.66
N PRO A 412 -31.75 -4.47 -10.60
CA PRO A 412 -30.92 -5.42 -11.36
C PRO A 412 -31.03 -6.84 -10.80
N PHE A 413 -31.74 -7.01 -9.68
CA PHE A 413 -31.99 -8.28 -9.02
C PHE A 413 -33.33 -8.88 -9.43
N TYR A 414 -33.31 -10.17 -9.74
CA TYR A 414 -34.49 -10.92 -10.13
C TYR A 414 -34.47 -12.34 -9.58
N THR A 415 -35.65 -12.96 -9.49
CA THR A 415 -35.79 -14.40 -9.26
C THR A 415 -36.34 -15.09 -10.50
N VAL A 416 -36.07 -16.38 -10.58
CA VAL A 416 -36.58 -17.26 -11.64
C VAL A 416 -37.61 -18.20 -11.01
N PRO A 417 -38.78 -18.42 -11.64
CA PRO A 417 -39.80 -19.34 -11.15
C PRO A 417 -39.22 -20.73 -10.87
N GLY A 418 -39.53 -21.26 -9.69
CA GLY A 418 -38.98 -22.53 -9.21
C GLY A 418 -37.56 -22.46 -8.62
N SER A 419 -36.89 -21.29 -8.65
CA SER A 419 -35.62 -21.08 -7.96
C SER A 419 -35.80 -20.35 -6.64
N THR A 420 -35.03 -20.75 -5.63
CA THR A 420 -34.94 -20.05 -4.33
C THR A 420 -33.82 -19.02 -4.30
N GLN A 421 -33.12 -18.82 -5.43
CA GLN A 421 -31.97 -17.93 -5.53
C GLN A 421 -32.35 -16.60 -6.18
N VAL A 422 -31.64 -15.55 -5.75
CA VAL A 422 -31.67 -14.23 -6.38
C VAL A 422 -30.52 -14.12 -7.37
N TYR A 423 -30.77 -13.57 -8.54
CA TYR A 423 -29.79 -13.35 -9.60
C TYR A 423 -29.58 -11.86 -9.84
N HIS A 424 -28.35 -11.48 -10.17
CA HIS A 424 -28.00 -10.14 -10.63
C HIS A 424 -27.75 -10.20 -12.12
N GLU A 425 -28.49 -9.43 -12.92
CA GLU A 425 -28.47 -9.56 -14.38
C GLU A 425 -27.24 -8.92 -15.07
N GLY A 426 -26.41 -8.22 -14.30
CA GLY A 426 -25.17 -7.59 -14.79
C GLY A 426 -25.41 -6.25 -15.49
N THR A 427 -26.58 -5.65 -15.28
CA THR A 427 -26.87 -4.26 -15.66
C THR A 427 -26.51 -3.34 -14.51
N PHE A 428 -25.90 -2.20 -14.84
CA PHE A 428 -25.52 -1.17 -13.89
C PHE A 428 -25.82 0.21 -14.50
N PRO A 429 -26.13 1.23 -13.68
CA PRO A 429 -26.19 2.60 -14.17
C PRO A 429 -24.88 3.02 -14.83
N ASP A 430 -24.98 3.84 -15.88
CA ASP A 430 -23.82 4.32 -16.62
C ASP A 430 -22.83 5.04 -15.70
N GLY A 431 -21.56 4.63 -15.72
CA GLY A 431 -20.50 5.25 -14.91
C GLY A 431 -20.39 4.76 -13.47
N THR A 432 -21.12 3.71 -13.09
CA THR A 432 -20.93 3.00 -11.81
C THR A 432 -19.49 2.50 -11.71
N PHE A 433 -18.84 2.59 -10.54
CA PHE A 433 -17.49 2.06 -10.40
C PHE A 433 -17.52 0.58 -9.99
N LEU A 434 -17.03 -0.32 -10.85
CA LEU A 434 -17.01 -1.75 -10.54
C LEU A 434 -15.73 -2.15 -9.82
N ILE A 435 -15.86 -2.87 -8.72
CA ILE A 435 -14.76 -3.47 -7.98
C ILE A 435 -14.85 -4.98 -8.17
N CYS A 436 -13.77 -5.61 -8.61
CA CYS A 436 -13.63 -7.05 -8.67
C CYS A 436 -12.38 -7.44 -7.86
N ASN A 437 -12.50 -7.35 -6.54
CA ASN A 437 -11.43 -7.71 -5.62
C ASN A 437 -11.37 -9.23 -5.48
N HIS A 438 -10.33 -9.86 -6.04
CA HIS A 438 -10.14 -11.30 -5.94
C HIS A 438 -11.40 -12.10 -6.32
N GLY A 439 -12.17 -11.59 -7.29
CA GLY A 439 -13.50 -12.08 -7.64
C GLY A 439 -13.52 -13.44 -8.35
N ASP A 440 -12.42 -14.20 -8.32
CA ASP A 440 -12.27 -15.54 -8.88
C ASP A 440 -12.94 -15.70 -10.26
N GLU A 441 -14.05 -16.43 -10.33
CA GLU A 441 -14.80 -16.69 -11.56
C GLU A 441 -15.35 -15.43 -12.26
N LEU A 442 -15.52 -14.31 -11.54
CA LEU A 442 -15.99 -13.04 -12.08
C LEU A 442 -14.88 -12.16 -12.68
N THR A 443 -13.60 -12.52 -12.49
CA THR A 443 -12.46 -11.70 -12.92
C THR A 443 -12.49 -11.42 -14.43
N ALA A 444 -12.78 -12.43 -15.26
CA ALA A 444 -12.87 -12.26 -16.71
C ALA A 444 -14.19 -11.59 -17.15
N TRP A 445 -15.24 -11.66 -16.31
CA TRP A 445 -16.53 -11.03 -16.57
C TRP A 445 -16.51 -9.51 -16.33
N ALA A 446 -15.73 -9.05 -15.35
CA ALA A 446 -15.63 -7.64 -14.97
C ALA A 446 -15.45 -6.66 -16.16
N PRO A 447 -14.50 -6.85 -17.10
CA PRO A 447 -14.35 -5.91 -18.24
C PRO A 447 -15.55 -5.92 -19.20
N LEU A 448 -16.21 -7.07 -19.39
CA LEU A 448 -17.40 -7.18 -20.24
C LEU A 448 -18.59 -6.42 -19.61
N LEU A 449 -18.84 -6.67 -18.32
CA LEU A 449 -19.88 -5.99 -17.54
C LEU A 449 -19.65 -4.48 -17.46
N ALA A 450 -18.39 -4.09 -17.27
CA ALA A 450 -17.99 -2.68 -17.28
C ALA A 450 -18.27 -2.03 -18.63
N SER A 451 -17.98 -2.71 -19.75
CA SER A 451 -18.22 -2.18 -21.09
C SER A 451 -19.70 -1.89 -21.33
N LEU A 452 -20.58 -2.84 -20.98
CA LEU A 452 -22.04 -2.71 -21.14
C LEU A 452 -22.65 -1.53 -20.36
N SER A 453 -22.02 -1.14 -19.25
CA SER A 453 -22.44 -0.03 -18.39
C SER A 453 -21.52 1.20 -18.50
N ARG A 454 -20.58 1.23 -19.46
CA ARG A 454 -19.59 2.32 -19.62
C ARG A 454 -18.91 2.70 -18.30
N SER A 455 -18.68 1.69 -17.47
CA SER A 455 -18.29 1.81 -16.08
C SER A 455 -16.77 1.74 -15.92
N PRO A 456 -16.14 2.65 -15.17
CA PRO A 456 -14.77 2.44 -14.73
C PRO A 456 -14.69 1.26 -13.75
N PHE A 457 -13.51 0.66 -13.61
CA PHE A 457 -13.34 -0.48 -12.72
C PHE A 457 -11.94 -0.65 -12.18
N ILE A 458 -11.85 -1.46 -11.11
CA ILE A 458 -10.61 -2.07 -10.61
C ILE A 458 -10.78 -3.59 -10.49
N ILE A 459 -9.79 -4.34 -10.97
CA ILE A 459 -9.74 -5.80 -10.86
C ILE A 459 -8.44 -6.18 -10.14
N LEU A 460 -8.52 -7.10 -9.16
CA LEU A 460 -7.36 -7.73 -8.53
C LEU A 460 -7.35 -9.23 -8.85
N PRO A 461 -6.74 -9.66 -9.98
CA PRO A 461 -6.77 -11.05 -10.40
C PRO A 461 -5.99 -11.96 -9.43
N CYS A 462 -6.60 -13.06 -8.95
CA CYS A 462 -5.94 -14.04 -8.07
C CYS A 462 -5.84 -15.44 -8.69
N CYS A 463 -6.96 -15.94 -9.22
CA CYS A 463 -7.13 -17.29 -9.74
C CYS A 463 -7.52 -17.25 -11.22
N SER A 464 -6.90 -18.10 -12.04
CA SER A 464 -7.13 -18.13 -13.48
C SER A 464 -8.39 -18.93 -13.82
N PHE A 465 -9.53 -18.24 -13.91
CA PHE A 465 -10.80 -18.76 -14.41
C PHE A 465 -11.16 -18.13 -15.75
N ASN A 466 -11.70 -18.93 -16.68
CA ASN A 466 -12.23 -18.42 -17.95
C ASN A 466 -13.70 -17.95 -17.78
N LEU A 467 -14.29 -17.39 -18.84
CA LEU A 467 -15.68 -16.90 -18.83
C LEU A 467 -16.72 -18.00 -18.52
N ALA A 468 -16.39 -19.28 -18.70
CA ALA A 468 -17.25 -20.39 -18.29
C ALA A 468 -17.17 -20.72 -16.79
N GLY A 469 -16.32 -20.02 -16.01
CA GLY A 469 -16.08 -20.31 -14.59
C GLY A 469 -15.21 -21.54 -14.35
N ARG A 470 -14.41 -21.96 -15.34
CA ARG A 470 -13.51 -23.12 -15.25
C ARG A 470 -12.06 -22.65 -15.13
N ARG A 471 -11.27 -23.33 -14.29
CA ARG A 471 -9.83 -23.07 -14.19
C ARG A 471 -9.15 -23.34 -15.53
N PHE A 472 -8.25 -22.45 -15.94
CA PHE A 472 -7.56 -22.56 -17.23
C PHE A 472 -6.14 -21.99 -17.17
N ARG A 473 -5.37 -22.20 -18.25
CA ARG A 473 -4.07 -21.57 -18.46
C ARG A 473 -4.14 -20.70 -19.72
N ALA A 474 -3.97 -19.38 -19.53
CA ALA A 474 -4.13 -18.39 -20.59
C ALA A 474 -3.20 -18.59 -21.80
N ASP A 475 -2.00 -19.15 -21.62
CA ASP A 475 -1.05 -19.38 -22.72
C ASP A 475 -1.59 -20.31 -23.81
N LEU A 476 -2.52 -21.21 -23.48
CA LEU A 476 -3.16 -22.10 -24.47
C LEU A 476 -4.22 -21.38 -25.30
N GLN A 477 -4.89 -20.37 -24.73
CA GLN A 477 -5.98 -19.64 -25.38
C GLN A 477 -5.46 -18.51 -26.28
N ARG A 478 -4.28 -17.93 -25.95
CA ARG A 478 -3.60 -16.92 -26.77
C ARG A 478 -3.15 -17.39 -28.15
N GLN A 479 -3.12 -18.69 -28.44
CA GLN A 479 -2.76 -19.19 -29.78
C GLN A 479 -3.70 -18.67 -30.87
N HIS A 480 -4.94 -18.31 -30.50
CA HIS A 480 -5.94 -17.78 -31.42
C HIS A 480 -5.98 -16.24 -31.49
N LEU A 481 -5.32 -15.53 -30.57
CA LEU A 481 -5.51 -14.09 -30.36
C LEU A 481 -4.44 -13.18 -31.00
N SER A 482 -3.40 -13.67 -31.68
CA SER A 482 -2.62 -12.78 -32.58
C SER A 482 -1.66 -13.45 -33.57
N HIS A 483 -1.65 -12.91 -34.80
CA HIS A 483 -0.49 -12.91 -35.72
C HIS A 483 0.70 -12.06 -35.19
N ILE A 484 0.48 -11.25 -34.15
CA ILE A 484 1.43 -10.31 -33.52
C ILE A 484 2.30 -10.99 -32.43
N ALA A 485 1.86 -12.11 -31.83
CA ALA A 485 2.60 -12.78 -30.77
C ALA A 485 3.86 -13.53 -31.23
N LYS A 486 4.09 -13.70 -32.54
CA LYS A 486 5.26 -14.44 -33.05
C LYS A 486 6.60 -13.73 -32.82
N GLU A 487 6.63 -12.42 -32.56
CA GLU A 487 7.89 -11.66 -32.51
C GLU A 487 8.42 -11.35 -31.10
N ARG A 488 7.62 -11.55 -30.03
CA ARG A 488 8.10 -11.29 -28.66
C ARG A 488 8.77 -12.54 -28.09
N LYS A 489 10.11 -12.57 -28.17
CA LYS A 489 11.05 -13.55 -27.59
C LYS A 489 10.49 -14.31 -26.38
N GLU A 490 10.63 -15.63 -26.43
CA GLU A 490 10.36 -16.64 -25.40
C GLU A 490 11.10 -16.37 -24.08
N SER A 491 10.70 -15.37 -23.30
CA SER A 491 10.99 -15.36 -21.87
C SER A 491 9.94 -16.25 -21.18
N LYS A 492 10.36 -17.17 -20.30
CA LYS A 492 9.47 -18.01 -19.49
C LYS A 492 8.50 -17.14 -18.67
N ARG A 493 7.31 -16.84 -19.18
CA ARG A 493 6.25 -16.15 -18.44
C ARG A 493 5.69 -17.06 -17.37
N SER A 494 5.41 -16.52 -16.18
CA SER A 494 4.70 -17.28 -15.16
C SER A 494 3.22 -17.43 -15.55
N THR A 495 2.57 -18.51 -15.13
CA THR A 495 1.13 -18.73 -15.34
C THR A 495 0.29 -17.53 -14.90
N TYR A 496 0.70 -16.87 -13.82
CA TYR A 496 0.02 -15.67 -13.33
C TYR A 496 0.19 -14.49 -14.29
N GLN A 497 1.41 -14.24 -14.78
CA GLN A 497 1.65 -13.18 -15.75
C GLN A 497 0.83 -13.40 -17.02
N SER A 498 0.76 -14.63 -17.52
CA SER A 498 -0.05 -14.96 -18.68
C SER A 498 -1.55 -14.71 -18.45
N PHE A 499 -2.04 -14.91 -17.24
CA PHE A 499 -3.42 -14.57 -16.87
C PHE A 499 -3.66 -13.06 -16.78
N ILE A 500 -2.70 -12.30 -16.22
CA ILE A 500 -2.75 -10.83 -16.22
C ILE A 500 -2.80 -10.29 -17.65
N ASP A 501 -1.93 -10.79 -18.53
CA ASP A 501 -1.89 -10.38 -19.95
C ASP A 501 -3.24 -10.66 -20.63
N TYR A 502 -3.87 -11.82 -20.37
CA TYR A 502 -5.20 -12.14 -20.89
C TYR A 502 -6.29 -11.16 -20.43
N ILE A 503 -6.31 -10.81 -19.14
CA ILE A 503 -7.29 -9.85 -18.61
C ILE A 503 -7.05 -8.46 -19.20
N GLU A 504 -5.80 -8.03 -19.35
CA GLU A 504 -5.44 -6.76 -20.00
C GLU A 504 -5.88 -6.71 -21.47
N GLU A 505 -5.66 -7.79 -22.23
CA GLU A 505 -6.12 -7.92 -23.61
C GLU A 505 -7.65 -7.83 -23.70
N LEU A 506 -8.39 -8.52 -22.83
CA LEU A 506 -9.85 -8.39 -22.74
C LEU A 506 -10.28 -6.96 -22.43
N CYS A 507 -9.61 -6.27 -21.50
CA CYS A 507 -9.94 -4.88 -21.17
C CYS A 507 -9.75 -3.95 -22.38
N ILE A 508 -8.66 -4.12 -23.14
CA ILE A 508 -8.36 -3.33 -24.34
C ILE A 508 -9.42 -3.61 -25.43
N GLU A 509 -9.76 -4.88 -25.66
CA GLU A 509 -10.79 -5.27 -26.62
C GLU A 509 -12.15 -4.66 -26.28
N MET A 510 -12.48 -4.57 -24.99
CA MET A 510 -13.70 -3.92 -24.49
C MET A 510 -13.66 -2.38 -24.53
N GLY A 511 -12.57 -1.78 -25.04
CA GLY A 511 -12.44 -0.34 -25.30
C GLY A 511 -11.84 0.49 -24.15
N PHE A 512 -11.27 -0.15 -23.13
CA PHE A 512 -10.72 0.55 -21.97
C PHE A 512 -9.26 0.99 -22.15
N ALA A 513 -8.93 2.15 -21.59
CA ALA A 513 -7.55 2.51 -21.31
C ALA A 513 -7.15 1.82 -20.01
N VAL A 514 -6.19 0.89 -20.12
CA VAL A 514 -5.75 0.06 -19.00
C VAL A 514 -4.55 0.69 -18.31
N SER A 515 -4.61 0.78 -17.00
CA SER A 515 -3.48 1.10 -16.13
C SER A 515 -3.27 -0.03 -15.12
N LYS A 516 -2.03 -0.23 -14.68
CA LYS A 516 -1.69 -1.27 -13.69
C LYS A 516 -0.91 -0.66 -12.55
N GLU A 517 -1.22 -1.08 -11.33
CA GLU A 517 -0.45 -0.72 -10.14
C GLU A 517 -0.30 -1.92 -9.20
N TRP A 518 0.90 -2.10 -8.67
CA TRP A 518 1.14 -3.03 -7.58
C TRP A 518 0.73 -2.35 -6.26
N LEU A 519 -0.34 -2.81 -5.63
CA LEU A 519 -0.85 -2.26 -4.38
C LEU A 519 0.04 -2.62 -3.19
N ARG A 520 0.07 -1.75 -2.18
CA ARG A 520 0.84 -1.96 -0.93
C ARG A 520 0.03 -2.72 0.13
N ILE A 521 -0.56 -3.83 -0.28
CA ILE A 521 -1.36 -4.74 0.56
C ILE A 521 -0.57 -6.02 0.90
N PRO A 522 -0.87 -6.71 2.01
CA PRO A 522 -0.20 -7.95 2.42
C PRO A 522 -0.64 -9.18 1.57
N SER A 523 -0.64 -9.05 0.25
CA SER A 523 -1.04 -10.10 -0.70
C SER A 523 0.08 -10.46 -1.68
N THR A 524 0.17 -11.73 -2.05
CA THR A 524 1.02 -12.17 -3.18
C THR A 524 0.39 -11.89 -4.55
N ARG A 525 -0.88 -11.49 -4.57
CA ARG A 525 -1.70 -11.18 -5.75
C ARG A 525 -2.11 -9.71 -5.75
N ASN A 526 -1.18 -8.82 -5.45
CA ASN A 526 -1.43 -7.40 -5.23
C ASN A 526 -1.41 -6.52 -6.51
N LEU A 527 -1.51 -7.10 -7.70
CA LEU A 527 -1.55 -6.31 -8.94
C LEU A 527 -2.99 -5.90 -9.25
N ALA A 528 -3.27 -4.61 -9.23
CA ALA A 528 -4.54 -4.05 -9.66
C ALA A 528 -4.49 -3.66 -11.15
N ILE A 529 -5.54 -4.01 -11.88
CA ILE A 529 -5.82 -3.56 -13.24
C ILE A 529 -6.97 -2.54 -13.17
N ILE A 530 -6.72 -1.32 -13.60
CA ILE A 530 -7.69 -0.22 -13.59
C ILE A 530 -8.10 0.06 -15.03
N GLY A 531 -9.40 -0.04 -15.31
CA GLY A 531 -9.99 0.33 -16.60
C GLY A 531 -10.71 1.67 -16.50
N ARG A 532 -10.32 2.63 -17.35
CA ARG A 532 -11.05 3.89 -17.51
C ARG A 532 -11.63 3.97 -18.91
N GLY A 533 -12.88 4.43 -19.01
CA GLY A 533 -13.56 4.57 -20.29
C GLY A 533 -12.80 5.54 -21.21
N THR A 534 -12.70 5.20 -22.49
CA THR A 534 -12.09 6.07 -23.50
C THR A 534 -13.15 6.57 -24.48
N LYS A 535 -12.78 7.53 -25.34
CA LYS A 535 -13.64 7.94 -26.46
C LYS A 535 -13.92 6.80 -27.46
N SER A 536 -13.19 5.69 -27.40
CA SER A 536 -13.38 4.56 -28.32
C SER A 536 -14.52 3.62 -27.90
N ILE A 537 -14.99 3.67 -26.65
CA ILE A 537 -16.13 2.85 -26.22
C ILE A 537 -17.37 3.29 -27.01
N PRO A 538 -18.00 2.38 -27.80
CA PRO A 538 -19.18 2.70 -28.57
C PRO A 538 -20.29 3.34 -27.73
N ARG A 539 -20.83 4.47 -28.20
CA ARG A 539 -21.98 5.12 -27.53
C ARG A 539 -23.27 4.32 -27.68
N LYS A 540 -23.44 3.58 -28.76
CA LYS A 540 -24.67 2.81 -29.03
C LYS A 540 -24.63 1.47 -28.30
N LYS A 541 -25.63 1.20 -27.44
CA LYS A 541 -25.70 0.00 -26.59
C LYS A 541 -25.66 -1.31 -27.39
N HIS A 542 -26.38 -1.41 -28.52
CA HIS A 542 -26.40 -2.63 -29.34
C HIS A 542 -25.02 -3.03 -29.88
N ILE A 543 -24.13 -2.06 -30.16
CA ILE A 543 -22.76 -2.35 -30.64
C ILE A 543 -21.94 -2.99 -29.52
N LEU A 544 -22.11 -2.50 -28.28
CA LEU A 544 -21.47 -3.08 -27.11
C LEU A 544 -21.98 -4.50 -26.85
N GLU A 545 -23.30 -4.70 -26.95
CA GLU A 545 -23.93 -6.01 -26.77
C GLU A 545 -23.43 -7.03 -27.80
N GLU A 546 -23.33 -6.64 -29.07
CA GLU A 546 -22.81 -7.48 -30.15
C GLU A 546 -21.33 -7.84 -29.91
N LEU A 547 -20.50 -6.86 -29.56
CA LEU A 547 -19.08 -7.09 -29.24
C LEU A 547 -18.93 -8.05 -28.04
N VAL A 548 -19.68 -7.82 -26.97
CA VAL A 548 -19.62 -8.67 -25.77
C VAL A 548 -20.13 -10.08 -26.10
N GLN A 549 -21.19 -10.22 -26.89
CA GLN A 549 -21.66 -11.54 -27.35
C GLN A 549 -20.61 -12.29 -28.17
N GLN A 550 -19.90 -11.60 -29.07
CA GLN A 550 -18.81 -12.21 -29.85
C GLN A 550 -17.70 -12.73 -28.94
N VAL A 551 -17.30 -11.96 -27.91
CA VAL A 551 -16.29 -12.41 -26.94
C VAL A 551 -16.80 -13.57 -26.09
N ILE A 552 -18.05 -13.53 -25.63
CA ILE A 552 -18.68 -14.63 -24.88
C ILE A 552 -18.64 -15.92 -25.70
N LEU A 553 -19.02 -15.88 -26.98
CA LEU A 553 -19.00 -17.04 -27.86
C LEU A 553 -17.57 -17.56 -28.06
N ARG A 554 -16.62 -16.65 -28.39
CA ARG A 554 -15.22 -17.01 -28.64
C ARG A 554 -14.55 -17.68 -27.45
N GLU A 555 -14.77 -17.15 -26.25
CA GLU A 555 -14.12 -17.61 -25.02
C GLU A 555 -14.87 -18.75 -24.32
N GLY A 556 -15.97 -19.23 -24.91
CA GLY A 556 -16.80 -20.31 -24.38
C GLY A 556 -17.61 -19.91 -23.13
N GLY A 557 -17.91 -18.63 -22.98
CA GLY A 557 -18.67 -18.06 -21.87
C GLY A 557 -20.10 -18.59 -21.75
N GLU A 558 -20.68 -19.17 -22.81
CA GLU A 558 -21.98 -19.87 -22.75
C GLU A 558 -22.00 -20.98 -21.68
N GLY A 559 -20.85 -21.59 -21.39
CA GLY A 559 -20.69 -22.58 -20.32
C GLY A 559 -20.96 -22.04 -18.91
N TRP A 560 -21.05 -20.72 -18.72
CA TRP A 560 -21.35 -20.07 -17.44
C TRP A 560 -22.70 -20.53 -16.86
N LYS A 561 -23.72 -20.71 -17.71
CA LYS A 561 -25.05 -21.15 -17.29
C LYS A 561 -24.99 -22.52 -16.61
N ALA A 562 -24.28 -23.47 -17.21
CA ALA A 562 -24.07 -24.80 -16.65
C ALA A 562 -23.26 -24.77 -15.34
N THR A 563 -22.30 -23.84 -15.21
CA THR A 563 -21.55 -23.64 -13.96
C THR A 563 -22.44 -23.11 -12.83
N ILE A 564 -23.34 -22.19 -13.13
CA ILE A 564 -24.33 -21.69 -12.16
C ILE A 564 -25.25 -22.84 -11.72
N GLU A 565 -25.80 -23.61 -12.66
CA GLU A 565 -26.69 -24.74 -12.37
C GLU A 565 -26.06 -25.77 -11.42
N LYS A 566 -24.82 -26.18 -11.68
CA LYS A 566 -24.04 -27.05 -10.78
C LYS A 566 -23.81 -26.45 -9.39
N THR A 567 -23.71 -25.13 -9.30
CA THR A 567 -23.57 -24.42 -8.02
C THR A 567 -24.85 -24.48 -7.19
N LYS A 568 -26.02 -24.51 -7.85
CA LYS A 568 -27.33 -24.67 -7.19
C LYS A 568 -27.44 -26.04 -6.53
N GLU A 569 -27.11 -27.11 -7.25
CA GLU A 569 -27.19 -28.50 -6.76
C GLU A 569 -26.34 -28.75 -5.52
N LYS A 570 -25.12 -28.20 -5.49
CA LYS A 570 -24.24 -28.30 -4.31
C LYS A 570 -24.79 -27.54 -3.10
N SER A 571 -25.46 -26.41 -3.34
CA SER A 571 -26.02 -25.57 -2.28
C SER A 571 -27.30 -26.17 -1.69
N SER A 572 -28.11 -26.87 -2.49
CA SER A 572 -29.29 -27.61 -2.01
C SER A 572 -28.88 -28.82 -1.16
N HIS A 573 -27.90 -29.62 -1.60
CA HIS A 573 -27.43 -30.76 -0.81
C HIS A 573 -26.87 -30.35 0.57
N TYR A 574 -26.15 -29.23 0.64
CA TYR A 574 -25.63 -28.72 1.91
C TYR A 574 -26.74 -28.19 2.85
N ARG A 575 -27.83 -27.64 2.31
CA ARG A 575 -29.00 -27.21 3.09
C ARG A 575 -29.80 -28.41 3.62
N ASP A 576 -29.88 -29.51 2.87
CA ASP A 576 -30.60 -30.72 3.28
C ASP A 576 -29.83 -31.54 4.35
N GLU A 577 -28.50 -31.60 4.27
CA GLU A 577 -27.69 -32.24 5.33
C GLU A 577 -27.79 -31.53 6.69
N HIS A 578 -27.89 -30.19 6.69
CA HIS A 578 -28.05 -29.39 7.91
C HIS A 578 -29.51 -29.21 8.36
N ARG A 579 -30.47 -29.79 7.65
CA ARG A 579 -31.91 -29.82 8.03
C ARG A 579 -32.34 -31.10 8.74
N LYS A 580 -31.43 -32.05 8.98
CA LYS A 580 -31.76 -33.21 9.82
C LYS A 580 -32.19 -32.70 11.21
N PRO A 581 -33.38 -33.09 11.71
CA PRO A 581 -33.79 -32.72 13.06
C PRO A 581 -32.72 -33.18 14.04
N GLN A 582 -32.32 -32.31 14.96
CA GLN A 582 -31.66 -32.78 16.17
C GLN A 582 -32.63 -33.76 16.83
N ASP A 583 -32.28 -35.05 16.83
CA ASP A 583 -32.98 -36.08 17.58
C ASP A 583 -32.97 -35.65 19.06
N THR A 584 -34.05 -35.00 19.47
CA THR A 584 -34.43 -34.89 20.88
C THR A 584 -34.94 -36.26 21.31
N ASP A 585 -34.44 -36.69 22.47
CA ASP A 585 -34.85 -37.86 23.23
C ASP A 585 -34.41 -39.23 22.73
N ARG A 586 -33.37 -39.75 23.41
CA ARG A 586 -33.41 -41.06 24.10
C ARG A 586 -32.15 -41.29 24.90
N ARG A 587 -32.21 -41.02 26.22
CA ARG A 587 -31.55 -41.84 27.25
C ARG A 587 -32.39 -41.83 28.52
N ASN A 588 -33.11 -42.94 28.71
CA ASN A 588 -33.15 -43.61 30.01
C ASN A 588 -31.75 -44.16 30.32
#